data_AF-A0A917PVR4-F1
#
_entry.id   AF-A0A917PVR4-F1
#
_cell.length_a   1.000
_cell.length_b   1.000
_cell.length_c   1.000
_cell.angle_alpha   90.00
_cell.angle_beta   90.00
_cell.angle_gamma   90.00
#
_symmetry.space_group_name_H-M   'P 1'
#
loop_
_entity.id
_entity.type
_entity.pdbx_description
1 polymer ?
#
loop_
_entity_poly.entity_id
_entity_poly.type
_entity_poly.pdbx_seq_one_letter_code
_entity_poly.pdbx_strand_id
1 'polypeptide(L)'
;MSEDEFVDDQDRTDPTVLDESETDDLGLFETEASSLPYFGADFDVAGLVRRLDDEDILIPRFDPDDSEDLTIEGFQRQRVWTAPRMEKFIESLLLGWPVPSIFLVVEPDGRYLVLDGQQRLTTLQSFYRGLHPDGRPFVLKDVAEHLQGATYETLSRESKRRLNNTFIQAVVIEPAGEDGRDAVYRLFGRLNSGGVSLTAQEIRVALYRGPLVELIRDLNHNAAWRHLFGAAHKKLKDHELVLRALAMAEVIARLDGRWDDEELRLRAYKPPMAQFLNNYLEEHGNLEGIDVDLVTTAFAESCRLLVEANGRDGLKFAGRLNAAHIDALLGTLVYAFSHGDTVGLDRVKRAIATLRNSAEYTDWVSRSTSHRDSVYGRLGSAYAALIG
;
A
#
# COMPACT_ATOMS: atom_id res chain seq x y z
N MET A 1 -19.41 -4.54 37.62
CA MET A 1 -19.32 -5.33 36.38
C MET A 1 -20.08 -4.55 35.34
N SER A 2 -19.40 -3.59 34.72
CA SER A 2 -19.94 -2.79 33.63
C SER A 2 -19.63 -3.49 32.33
N GLU A 3 -20.64 -3.57 31.47
CA GLU A 3 -20.58 -4.01 30.10
C GLU A 3 -19.61 -3.10 29.33
N ASP A 4 -18.45 -3.63 28.95
CA ASP A 4 -17.63 -3.01 27.92
C ASP A 4 -18.29 -3.32 26.57
N GLU A 5 -18.83 -2.28 25.96
CA GLU A 5 -19.32 -2.26 24.60
C GLU A 5 -18.22 -2.74 23.65
N PHE A 6 -18.40 -3.94 23.10
CA PHE A 6 -17.77 -4.32 21.83
C PHE A 6 -18.31 -3.37 20.76
N VAL A 7 -17.62 -2.24 20.56
CA VAL A 7 -17.85 -1.37 19.42
C VAL A 7 -17.43 -2.14 18.18
N ASP A 8 -18.43 -2.47 17.35
CA ASP A 8 -18.27 -3.04 16.02
C ASP A 8 -17.30 -2.17 15.20
N ASP A 9 -16.16 -2.73 14.80
CA ASP A 9 -15.08 -2.06 14.05
C ASP A 9 -15.51 -1.65 12.62
N GLN A 10 -16.76 -1.94 12.24
CA GLN A 10 -17.34 -1.68 10.94
C GLN A 10 -17.59 -0.19 10.65
N ASP A 11 -17.59 0.70 11.65
CA ASP A 11 -18.06 2.09 11.50
C ASP A 11 -16.98 3.18 11.66
N ARG A 12 -15.69 2.81 11.71
CA ARG A 12 -14.61 3.83 11.66
C ARG A 12 -14.42 4.30 10.22
N THR A 13 -14.77 5.56 9.98
CA THR A 13 -14.47 6.26 8.73
C THR A 13 -12.96 6.53 8.64
N ASP A 14 -12.38 6.29 7.46
CA ASP A 14 -10.96 6.53 7.23
C ASP A 14 -10.61 8.00 7.55
N PRO A 15 -9.50 8.28 8.26
CA PRO A 15 -9.03 9.65 8.46
C PRO A 15 -8.84 10.34 7.10
N THR A 16 -9.52 11.48 6.90
CA THR A 16 -9.35 12.25 5.67
C THR A 16 -7.99 12.93 5.65
N VAL A 17 -7.15 12.53 4.70
CA VAL A 17 -5.85 13.15 4.41
C VAL A 17 -5.98 14.04 3.17
N LEU A 18 -5.56 15.30 3.29
CA LEU A 18 -5.37 16.17 2.15
C LEU A 18 -4.02 15.86 1.51
N ASP A 19 -4.05 15.33 0.30
CA ASP A 19 -2.86 15.09 -0.49
C ASP A 19 -3.09 15.50 -1.93
N GLU A 20 -2.44 16.58 -2.34
CA GLU A 20 -2.60 17.11 -3.70
C GLU A 20 -1.69 16.38 -4.70
N SER A 21 -0.65 15.66 -4.25
CA SER A 21 0.18 14.88 -5.18
C SER A 21 -0.56 13.71 -5.82
N GLU A 22 -1.68 13.24 -5.23
CA GLU A 22 -2.47 12.16 -5.82
C GLU A 22 -3.06 12.53 -7.19
N THR A 23 -3.27 13.81 -7.48
CA THR A 23 -3.75 14.23 -8.81
C THR A 23 -2.67 14.11 -9.87
N ASP A 24 -1.39 14.27 -9.49
CA ASP A 24 -0.25 14.13 -10.40
C ASP A 24 0.04 12.66 -10.72
N ASP A 25 -0.25 11.77 -9.77
CA ASP A 25 -0.09 10.32 -9.93
C ASP A 25 -0.99 9.73 -11.03
N LEU A 26 -2.10 10.40 -11.38
CA LEU A 26 -2.95 9.99 -12.50
C LEU A 26 -2.24 10.17 -13.86
N GLY A 27 -1.32 11.13 -13.97
CA GLY A 27 -0.52 11.38 -15.15
C GLY A 27 0.64 10.38 -15.34
N LEU A 28 1.05 9.66 -14.28
CA LEU A 28 2.11 8.64 -14.36
C LEU A 28 1.73 7.42 -15.20
N PHE A 29 0.44 7.23 -15.45
CA PHE A 29 -0.05 6.18 -16.34
C PHE A 29 0.02 6.60 -17.81
N GLU A 30 0.45 7.82 -18.13
CA GLU A 30 0.76 8.24 -19.50
C GLU A 30 2.15 7.73 -19.94
N THR A 31 2.26 7.35 -21.21
CA THR A 31 3.35 6.51 -21.71
C THR A 31 4.64 7.28 -21.92
N GLU A 32 5.70 6.93 -21.17
CA GLU A 32 7.05 6.89 -21.74
C GLU A 32 7.33 5.47 -22.25
N ALA A 33 8.12 5.37 -23.32
CA ALA A 33 8.20 4.22 -24.22
C ALA A 33 8.96 2.99 -23.65
N SER A 34 8.55 2.43 -22.52
CA SER A 34 9.04 1.15 -22.02
C SER A 34 8.21 0.00 -22.59
N SER A 35 8.80 -0.83 -23.47
CA SER A 35 8.16 -2.07 -23.91
C SER A 35 8.19 -3.10 -22.77
N LEU A 36 7.02 -3.61 -22.38
CA LEU A 36 6.91 -4.65 -21.36
C LEU A 36 6.59 -5.99 -22.04
N PRO A 37 7.52 -6.97 -22.08
CA PRO A 37 7.26 -8.26 -22.70
C PRO A 37 6.19 -9.03 -21.91
N TYR A 38 5.32 -9.71 -22.64
CA TYR A 38 4.29 -10.56 -22.07
C TYR A 38 3.98 -11.72 -23.02
N PHE A 39 3.40 -12.78 -22.47
CA PHE A 39 2.86 -13.90 -23.25
C PHE A 39 1.54 -14.39 -22.67
N GLY A 40 0.76 -15.11 -23.49
CA GLY A 40 -0.46 -15.77 -23.06
C GLY A 40 -0.19 -17.19 -22.58
N ALA A 41 -0.84 -17.61 -21.50
CA ALA A 41 -0.80 -18.97 -20.98
C ALA A 41 -2.20 -19.43 -20.55
N ASP A 42 -2.49 -20.72 -20.67
CA ASP A 42 -3.72 -21.31 -20.17
C ASP A 42 -3.40 -22.21 -18.98
N PHE A 43 -4.08 -21.97 -17.86
CA PHE A 43 -3.94 -22.81 -16.67
C PHE A 43 -5.25 -23.55 -16.39
N ASP A 44 -5.16 -24.86 -16.20
CA ASP A 44 -6.31 -25.62 -15.71
C ASP A 44 -6.60 -25.23 -14.25
N VAL A 45 -7.87 -25.25 -13.86
CA VAL A 45 -8.30 -24.82 -12.51
C VAL A 45 -7.59 -25.62 -11.41
N ALA A 46 -7.46 -26.95 -11.57
CA ALA A 46 -6.78 -27.76 -10.56
C ALA A 46 -5.29 -27.37 -10.43
N GLY A 47 -4.63 -27.09 -11.55
CA GLY A 47 -3.27 -26.60 -11.63
C GLY A 47 -3.08 -25.21 -11.04
N LEU A 48 -4.07 -24.32 -11.12
CA LEU A 48 -4.06 -23.03 -10.42
C LEU A 48 -4.17 -23.21 -8.91
N VAL A 49 -5.14 -23.99 -8.45
CA VAL A 49 -5.35 -24.25 -7.00
C VAL A 49 -4.10 -24.87 -6.39
N ARG A 50 -3.53 -25.89 -7.04
CA ARG A 50 -2.28 -26.51 -6.58
C ARG A 50 -1.15 -25.50 -6.46
N ARG A 51 -0.95 -24.64 -7.46
CA ARG A 51 0.11 -23.61 -7.43
C ARG A 51 -0.12 -22.54 -6.36
N LEU A 52 -1.38 -22.23 -6.04
CA LEU A 52 -1.71 -21.34 -4.92
C LEU A 52 -1.40 -22.00 -3.57
N ASP A 53 -1.67 -23.30 -3.44
CA ASP A 53 -1.39 -24.06 -2.22
C ASP A 53 0.11 -24.32 -2.02
N ASP A 54 0.86 -24.52 -3.12
CA ASP A 54 2.32 -24.70 -3.13
C ASP A 54 3.09 -23.36 -3.06
N GLU A 55 2.39 -22.22 -3.01
CA GLU A 55 2.96 -20.86 -3.04
C GLU A 55 3.79 -20.52 -4.30
N ASP A 56 3.56 -21.24 -5.41
CA ASP A 56 4.10 -20.92 -6.75
C ASP A 56 3.39 -19.70 -7.39
N ILE A 57 2.15 -19.43 -6.99
CA ILE A 57 1.38 -18.23 -7.35
C ILE A 57 1.07 -17.44 -6.07
N LEU A 58 1.51 -16.19 -6.01
CA LEU A 58 1.40 -15.30 -4.87
C LEU A 58 0.27 -14.28 -5.09
N ILE A 59 -0.72 -14.29 -4.20
CA ILE A 59 -1.75 -13.23 -4.15
C ILE A 59 -1.26 -12.13 -3.21
N PRO A 60 -1.23 -10.85 -3.64
CA PRO A 60 -1.01 -9.73 -2.72
C PRO A 60 -1.99 -9.70 -1.56
N ARG A 61 -1.46 -9.73 -0.34
CA ARG A 61 -2.20 -9.42 0.88
C ARG A 61 -1.83 -8.00 1.29
N PHE A 62 -2.85 -7.24 1.66
CA PHE A 62 -2.71 -5.84 2.11
C PHE A 62 -3.05 -5.73 3.59
N ASP A 63 -2.89 -6.82 4.34
CA ASP A 63 -3.36 -6.90 5.71
C ASP A 63 -2.42 -6.14 6.66
N PRO A 64 -2.94 -5.47 7.70
CA PRO A 64 -2.14 -4.83 8.72
C PRO A 64 -1.43 -5.79 9.68
N ASP A 65 -1.85 -7.05 9.81
CA ASP A 65 -1.35 -7.95 10.86
C ASP A 65 -1.23 -9.40 10.35
N ASP A 66 0.01 -9.86 10.11
CA ASP A 66 0.36 -11.29 10.00
C ASP A 66 1.00 -11.79 11.32
N SER A 67 0.74 -11.12 12.45
CA SER A 67 1.03 -11.71 13.76
C SER A 67 -0.10 -12.71 14.09
N GLU A 68 0.26 -13.97 14.33
CA GLU A 68 -0.66 -15.09 14.64
C GLU A 68 -1.59 -14.87 15.86
N ASP A 69 -1.60 -13.70 16.49
CA ASP A 69 -2.25 -13.45 17.78
C ASP A 69 -3.15 -12.20 17.86
N LEU A 70 -3.51 -11.53 16.75
CA LEU A 70 -4.44 -10.39 16.81
C LEU A 70 -5.56 -10.48 15.78
N THR A 71 -6.78 -10.67 16.30
CA THR A 71 -8.05 -10.61 15.58
C THR A 71 -8.30 -9.20 15.02
N ILE A 72 -7.81 -8.90 13.82
CA ILE A 72 -8.31 -7.80 13.00
C ILE A 72 -8.95 -8.39 11.75
N GLU A 73 -10.12 -9.02 11.93
CA GLU A 73 -10.95 -9.59 10.86
C GLU A 73 -11.52 -8.52 9.89
N GLY A 74 -11.15 -7.23 10.01
CA GLY A 74 -11.80 -6.11 9.31
C GLY A 74 -11.18 -5.74 7.96
N PHE A 75 -9.86 -5.89 7.77
CA PHE A 75 -9.17 -5.33 6.61
C PHE A 75 -9.32 -6.20 5.35
N GLN A 76 -9.21 -7.53 5.49
CA GLN A 76 -9.52 -8.45 4.37
C GLN A 76 -10.99 -8.37 3.93
N ARG A 77 -11.93 -7.99 4.80
CA ARG A 77 -13.38 -8.03 4.51
C ARG A 77 -13.81 -7.11 3.36
N GLN A 78 -13.07 -6.06 3.05
CA GLN A 78 -13.49 -5.09 2.00
C GLN A 78 -13.08 -5.46 0.59
N ARG A 79 -12.28 -6.53 0.40
CA ARG A 79 -11.82 -6.93 -0.92
C ARG A 79 -12.32 -8.28 -1.39
N VAL A 80 -12.79 -9.13 -0.46
CA VAL A 80 -13.31 -10.44 -0.80
C VAL A 80 -14.66 -10.31 -1.51
N TRP A 81 -14.86 -11.04 -2.61
CA TRP A 81 -16.18 -11.16 -3.23
C TRP A 81 -17.21 -11.65 -2.23
N THR A 82 -18.41 -11.07 -2.27
CA THR A 82 -19.53 -11.58 -1.49
C THR A 82 -19.80 -13.04 -1.85
N ALA A 83 -20.30 -13.84 -0.90
CA ALA A 83 -20.60 -15.26 -1.15
C ALA A 83 -21.43 -15.48 -2.44
N PRO A 84 -22.50 -14.72 -2.72
CA PRO A 84 -23.23 -14.87 -3.99
C PRO A 84 -22.35 -14.66 -5.24
N ARG A 85 -21.43 -13.69 -5.21
CA ARG A 85 -20.53 -13.44 -6.34
C ARG A 85 -19.49 -14.56 -6.52
N MET A 86 -18.97 -15.10 -5.42
CA MET A 86 -18.09 -16.28 -5.44
C MET A 86 -18.82 -17.50 -6.02
N GLU A 87 -20.05 -17.76 -5.57
CA GLU A 87 -20.89 -18.87 -6.03
C GLU A 87 -21.22 -18.78 -7.52
N LYS A 88 -21.59 -17.59 -8.03
CA LYS A 88 -21.81 -17.34 -9.47
C LYS A 88 -20.58 -17.57 -10.34
N PHE A 89 -19.39 -17.29 -9.82
CA PHE A 89 -18.16 -17.58 -10.52
C PHE A 89 -17.89 -19.09 -10.63
N ILE A 90 -18.09 -19.85 -9.54
CA ILE A 90 -17.97 -21.32 -9.58
C ILE A 90 -19.02 -21.92 -10.52
N GLU A 91 -20.27 -21.43 -10.49
CA GLU A 91 -21.32 -21.81 -11.43
C GLU A 91 -20.87 -21.62 -12.89
N SER A 92 -20.30 -20.46 -13.22
CA SER A 92 -19.83 -20.16 -14.58
C SER A 92 -18.82 -21.21 -15.06
N LEU A 93 -17.86 -21.60 -14.21
CA LEU A 93 -16.86 -22.63 -14.54
C LEU A 93 -17.49 -24.03 -14.69
N LEU A 94 -18.44 -24.39 -13.83
CA LEU A 94 -19.16 -25.66 -13.90
C LEU A 94 -20.06 -25.76 -15.14
N LEU A 95 -20.61 -24.64 -15.61
CA LEU A 95 -21.40 -24.56 -16.84
C LEU A 95 -20.53 -24.43 -18.10
N GLY A 96 -19.22 -24.23 -17.96
CA GLY A 96 -18.29 -24.05 -19.07
C GLY A 96 -18.41 -22.67 -19.75
N TRP A 97 -18.86 -21.66 -19.02
CA TRP A 97 -18.91 -20.29 -19.51
C TRP A 97 -17.52 -19.65 -19.45
N PRO A 98 -17.20 -18.78 -20.43
CA PRO A 98 -15.93 -18.05 -20.40
C PRO A 98 -15.89 -17.12 -19.18
N VAL A 99 -14.74 -17.10 -18.52
CA VAL A 99 -14.42 -16.14 -17.46
C VAL A 99 -13.31 -15.21 -17.94
N PRO A 100 -13.18 -13.99 -17.40
CA PRO A 100 -12.12 -13.09 -17.83
C PRO A 100 -10.73 -13.71 -17.56
N SER A 101 -9.68 -13.17 -18.19
CA SER A 101 -8.31 -13.61 -17.95
C SER A 101 -7.77 -13.12 -16.60
N ILE A 102 -6.76 -13.80 -16.07
CA ILE A 102 -5.95 -13.31 -14.94
C ILE A 102 -4.68 -12.65 -15.46
N PHE A 103 -4.07 -11.77 -14.66
CA PHE A 103 -2.78 -11.16 -14.99
C PHE A 103 -1.75 -11.59 -13.95
N LEU A 104 -0.63 -12.11 -14.43
CA LEU A 104 0.47 -12.60 -13.61
C LEU A 104 1.75 -11.82 -13.97
N VAL A 105 2.61 -11.61 -13.00
CA VAL A 105 3.95 -11.06 -13.18
C VAL A 105 4.96 -12.10 -12.73
N VAL A 106 6.01 -12.33 -13.52
CA VAL A 106 7.10 -13.23 -13.13
C VAL A 106 7.99 -12.56 -12.10
N GLU A 107 8.15 -13.20 -10.94
CA GLU A 107 9.07 -12.77 -9.89
C GLU A 107 10.50 -13.28 -10.18
N PRO A 108 11.56 -12.65 -9.61
CA PRO A 108 12.95 -13.05 -9.85
C PRO A 108 13.28 -14.51 -9.49
N ASP A 109 12.52 -15.10 -8.56
CA ASP A 109 12.67 -16.50 -8.14
C ASP A 109 11.84 -17.49 -8.98
N GLY A 110 11.15 -17.01 -10.01
CA GLY A 110 10.34 -17.81 -10.93
C GLY A 110 8.90 -18.05 -10.49
N ARG A 111 8.48 -17.53 -9.32
CA ARG A 111 7.07 -17.54 -8.91
C ARG A 111 6.26 -16.52 -9.72
N TYR A 112 4.93 -16.64 -9.65
CA TYR A 112 4.01 -15.69 -10.26
C TYR A 112 3.34 -14.82 -9.23
N LEU A 113 3.41 -13.51 -9.41
CA LEU A 113 2.65 -12.53 -8.66
C LEU A 113 1.31 -12.23 -9.33
N VAL A 114 0.20 -12.33 -8.60
CA VAL A 114 -1.13 -12.02 -9.16
C VAL A 114 -1.34 -10.51 -9.20
N LEU A 115 -1.34 -9.98 -10.43
CA LEU A 115 -1.62 -8.59 -10.70
C LEU A 115 -3.14 -8.34 -10.78
N ASP A 116 -3.90 -9.19 -11.49
CA ASP A 116 -5.36 -9.14 -11.51
C ASP A 116 -5.96 -10.54 -11.45
N GLY A 117 -7.15 -10.64 -10.85
CA GLY A 117 -7.88 -11.89 -10.68
C GLY A 117 -7.75 -12.54 -9.31
N GLN A 118 -7.26 -11.79 -8.30
CA GLN A 118 -7.13 -12.26 -6.92
C GLN A 118 -8.42 -12.91 -6.42
N GLN A 119 -9.56 -12.25 -6.63
CA GLN A 119 -10.85 -12.74 -6.16
C GLN A 119 -11.29 -14.06 -6.82
N ARG A 120 -10.93 -14.27 -8.09
CA ARG A 120 -11.21 -15.53 -8.79
C ARG A 120 -10.34 -16.65 -8.24
N LEU A 121 -9.04 -16.39 -8.09
CA LEU A 121 -8.07 -17.36 -7.57
C LEU A 121 -8.36 -17.74 -6.11
N THR A 122 -8.62 -16.77 -5.25
CA THR A 122 -9.05 -17.01 -3.86
C THR A 122 -10.37 -17.79 -3.82
N THR A 123 -11.34 -17.48 -4.69
CA THR A 123 -12.60 -18.23 -4.75
C THR A 123 -12.39 -19.69 -5.13
N LEU A 124 -11.51 -19.97 -6.10
CA LEU A 124 -11.15 -21.34 -6.46
C LEU A 124 -10.54 -22.08 -5.27
N GLN A 125 -9.54 -21.49 -4.63
CA GLN A 125 -8.87 -22.08 -3.47
C GLN A 125 -9.86 -22.34 -2.33
N SER A 126 -10.73 -21.37 -2.01
CA SER A 126 -11.79 -21.50 -1.00
C SER A 126 -12.77 -22.63 -1.32
N PHE A 127 -13.24 -22.74 -2.57
CA PHE A 127 -14.18 -23.79 -2.95
C PHE A 127 -13.55 -25.19 -2.86
N TYR A 128 -12.31 -25.34 -3.29
CA TYR A 128 -11.55 -26.61 -3.19
C TYR A 128 -11.30 -27.01 -1.73
N ARG A 129 -10.98 -26.05 -0.86
CA ARG A 129 -10.84 -26.27 0.59
C ARG A 129 -12.18 -26.48 1.30
N GLY A 130 -13.30 -26.16 0.65
CA GLY A 130 -14.65 -26.27 1.20
C GLY A 130 -15.01 -25.20 2.23
N LEU A 131 -14.24 -24.12 2.33
CA LEU A 131 -14.42 -23.05 3.32
C LEU A 131 -14.35 -21.68 2.65
N HIS A 132 -15.30 -20.81 2.99
CA HIS A 132 -15.20 -19.38 2.72
C HIS A 132 -14.04 -18.75 3.52
N PRO A 133 -13.54 -17.56 3.14
CA PRO A 133 -12.48 -16.88 3.89
C PRO A 133 -12.83 -16.59 5.36
N ASP A 134 -14.12 -16.53 5.71
CA ASP A 134 -14.60 -16.37 7.10
C ASP A 134 -14.75 -17.71 7.86
N GLY A 135 -14.26 -18.81 7.30
CA GLY A 135 -14.30 -20.14 7.92
C GLY A 135 -15.64 -20.87 7.80
N ARG A 136 -16.69 -20.27 7.22
CA ARG A 136 -17.96 -20.97 7.00
C ARG A 136 -17.86 -21.98 5.86
N PRO A 137 -18.62 -23.08 5.87
CA PRO A 137 -18.64 -24.04 4.77
C PRO A 137 -19.01 -23.37 3.44
N PHE A 138 -18.20 -23.61 2.40
CA PHE A 138 -18.47 -23.15 1.05
C PHE A 138 -19.45 -24.10 0.37
N VAL A 139 -20.71 -23.66 0.30
CA VAL A 139 -21.81 -24.42 -0.31
C VAL A 139 -22.49 -23.53 -1.35
N LEU A 140 -22.69 -24.04 -2.56
CA LEU A 140 -23.39 -23.30 -3.61
C LEU A 140 -24.88 -23.14 -3.25
N LYS A 141 -25.39 -21.90 -3.20
CA LYS A 141 -26.77 -21.59 -2.81
C LYS A 141 -27.49 -20.80 -3.91
N ASP A 142 -26.91 -19.68 -4.34
CA ASP A 142 -27.48 -18.81 -5.37
C ASP A 142 -27.00 -19.21 -6.77
N VAL A 143 -27.26 -20.47 -7.15
CA VAL A 143 -26.87 -21.07 -8.43
C VAL A 143 -28.03 -21.87 -9.02
N ALA A 144 -27.86 -22.40 -10.24
CA ALA A 144 -28.79 -23.29 -10.91
C ALA A 144 -29.20 -24.45 -9.99
N GLU A 145 -30.48 -24.82 -10.04
CA GLU A 145 -31.12 -25.76 -9.11
C GLU A 145 -30.33 -27.08 -8.94
N HIS A 146 -29.79 -27.63 -10.03
CA HIS A 146 -29.03 -28.88 -10.03
C HIS A 146 -27.62 -28.77 -9.39
N LEU A 147 -27.15 -27.57 -9.07
CA LEU A 147 -25.88 -27.31 -8.39
C LEU A 147 -26.06 -26.85 -6.94
N GLN A 148 -27.30 -26.52 -6.52
CA GLN A 148 -27.57 -26.04 -5.18
C GLN A 148 -27.25 -27.11 -4.13
N GLY A 149 -26.64 -26.69 -3.02
CA GLY A 149 -26.18 -27.57 -1.94
C GLY A 149 -24.86 -28.27 -2.23
N ALA A 150 -24.27 -28.12 -3.41
CA ALA A 150 -22.99 -28.75 -3.72
C ALA A 150 -21.81 -28.02 -3.06
N THR A 151 -20.88 -28.82 -2.54
CA THR A 151 -19.51 -28.44 -2.18
C THR A 151 -18.57 -29.04 -3.22
N TYR A 152 -17.28 -28.67 -3.24
CA TYR A 152 -16.32 -29.37 -4.09
C TYR A 152 -16.40 -30.88 -3.85
N GLU A 153 -16.42 -31.33 -2.59
CA GLU A 153 -16.44 -32.76 -2.27
C GLU A 153 -17.68 -33.51 -2.76
N THR A 154 -18.85 -32.87 -2.72
CA THR A 154 -20.12 -33.49 -3.10
C THR A 154 -20.46 -33.34 -4.59
N LEU A 155 -19.65 -32.64 -5.38
CA LEU A 155 -19.82 -32.56 -6.83
C LEU A 155 -19.77 -33.96 -7.46
N SER A 156 -20.58 -34.17 -8.50
CA SER A 156 -20.51 -35.37 -9.32
C SER A 156 -19.11 -35.54 -9.90
N ARG A 157 -18.71 -36.79 -10.18
CA ARG A 157 -17.40 -37.07 -10.78
C ARG A 157 -17.20 -36.36 -12.12
N GLU A 158 -18.27 -36.20 -12.90
CA GLU A 158 -18.24 -35.47 -14.16
C GLU A 158 -18.04 -33.97 -13.93
N SER A 159 -18.77 -33.37 -12.99
CA SER A 159 -18.67 -31.95 -12.63
C SER A 159 -17.29 -31.61 -12.06
N LYS A 160 -16.72 -32.45 -11.18
CA LYS A 160 -15.34 -32.32 -10.68
C LYS A 160 -14.33 -32.34 -11.84
N ARG A 161 -14.46 -33.31 -12.75
CA ARG A 161 -13.56 -33.42 -13.92
C ARG A 161 -13.67 -32.19 -14.82
N ARG A 162 -14.89 -31.71 -15.06
CA ARG A 162 -15.13 -30.50 -15.85
C ARG A 162 -14.46 -29.30 -15.20
N LEU A 163 -14.73 -29.04 -13.92
CA LEU A 163 -14.14 -27.94 -13.18
C LEU A 163 -12.61 -28.00 -13.22
N ASN A 164 -12.03 -29.14 -12.85
CA ASN A 164 -10.57 -29.34 -12.81
C ASN A 164 -9.90 -29.07 -14.16
N ASN A 165 -10.56 -29.44 -15.26
CA ASN A 165 -10.02 -29.35 -16.61
C ASN A 165 -10.40 -28.05 -17.34
N THR A 166 -11.21 -27.17 -16.73
CA THR A 166 -11.52 -25.86 -17.30
C THR A 166 -10.24 -25.02 -17.30
N PHE A 167 -9.95 -24.36 -18.42
CA PHE A 167 -8.81 -23.44 -18.53
C PHE A 167 -9.23 -22.01 -18.18
N ILE A 168 -8.39 -21.33 -17.41
CA ILE A 168 -8.43 -19.89 -17.21
C ILE A 168 -7.23 -19.30 -17.96
N GLN A 169 -7.52 -18.35 -18.84
CA GLN A 169 -6.51 -17.63 -19.61
C GLN A 169 -5.74 -16.69 -18.69
N ALA A 170 -4.43 -16.64 -18.87
CA ALA A 170 -3.52 -15.76 -18.15
C ALA A 170 -2.70 -14.93 -19.13
N VAL A 171 -2.54 -13.65 -18.82
CA VAL A 171 -1.50 -12.80 -19.40
C VAL A 171 -0.33 -12.78 -18.41
N VAL A 172 0.81 -13.32 -18.82
CA VAL A 172 2.02 -13.38 -18.00
C VAL A 172 2.97 -12.29 -18.47
N ILE A 173 3.29 -11.39 -17.56
CA ILE A 173 4.16 -10.25 -17.76
C ILE A 173 5.55 -10.59 -17.24
N GLU A 174 6.57 -10.30 -18.03
CA GLU A 174 7.98 -10.50 -17.66
C GLU A 174 8.62 -9.12 -17.43
N PRO A 175 8.82 -8.69 -16.17
CA PRO A 175 9.58 -7.48 -15.90
C PRO A 175 11.01 -7.69 -16.40
N ALA A 176 11.47 -6.83 -17.31
CA ALA A 176 12.80 -6.92 -17.88
C ALA A 176 13.53 -5.57 -17.72
N GLY A 177 14.81 -5.64 -17.35
CA GLY A 177 15.66 -4.47 -17.14
C GLY A 177 15.33 -3.70 -15.85
N GLU A 178 16.04 -2.59 -15.65
CA GLU A 178 15.94 -1.73 -14.46
C GLU A 178 14.54 -1.08 -14.34
N ASP A 179 13.87 -0.81 -15.46
CA ASP A 179 12.54 -0.18 -15.49
C ASP A 179 11.37 -1.17 -15.41
N GLY A 180 11.64 -2.48 -15.28
CA GLY A 180 10.64 -3.53 -15.39
C GLY A 180 9.49 -3.40 -14.39
N ARG A 181 9.81 -3.12 -13.12
CA ARG A 181 8.82 -2.94 -12.05
C ARG A 181 8.00 -1.67 -12.23
N ASP A 182 8.62 -0.59 -12.69
CA ASP A 182 7.90 0.66 -12.97
C ASP A 182 6.91 0.50 -14.13
N ALA A 183 7.30 -0.23 -15.18
CA ALA A 183 6.39 -0.58 -16.27
C ALA A 183 5.20 -1.44 -15.79
N VAL A 184 5.42 -2.39 -14.88
CA VAL A 184 4.34 -3.16 -14.24
C VAL A 184 3.44 -2.25 -13.39
N TYR A 185 4.01 -1.34 -12.60
CA TYR A 185 3.28 -0.35 -11.81
C TYR A 185 2.34 0.48 -12.70
N ARG A 186 2.85 0.98 -13.83
CA ARG A 186 2.06 1.77 -14.80
C ARG A 186 0.97 0.93 -15.48
N LEU A 187 1.28 -0.30 -15.89
CA LEU A 187 0.30 -1.22 -16.46
C LEU A 187 -0.84 -1.46 -15.47
N PHE A 188 -0.52 -1.60 -14.19
CA PHE A 188 -1.51 -1.89 -13.18
C PHE A 188 -2.51 -0.75 -12.98
N GLY A 189 -2.07 0.50 -12.93
CA GLY A 189 -3.00 1.62 -12.88
C GLY A 189 -3.93 1.70 -14.09
N ARG A 190 -3.46 1.30 -15.28
CA ARG A 190 -4.30 1.22 -16.48
C ARG A 190 -5.34 0.10 -16.40
N LEU A 191 -4.95 -1.10 -15.99
CA LEU A 191 -5.87 -2.24 -15.84
C LEU A 191 -6.97 -1.96 -14.82
N ASN A 192 -6.66 -1.19 -13.77
CA ASN A 192 -7.58 -0.88 -12.68
C ASN A 192 -8.54 0.29 -12.93
N SER A 193 -8.52 0.90 -14.13
CA SER A 193 -9.37 2.06 -14.46
C SER A 193 -10.87 1.72 -14.64
N GLY A 194 -11.25 0.44 -14.69
CA GLY A 194 -12.63 -0.02 -14.88
C GLY A 194 -13.35 -0.59 -13.64
N GLY A 195 -12.73 -0.60 -12.44
CA GLY A 195 -13.26 -1.26 -11.23
C GLY A 195 -12.90 -0.54 -9.92
N VAL A 196 -12.93 -1.24 -8.77
CA VAL A 196 -12.42 -0.70 -7.49
C VAL A 196 -10.90 -0.62 -7.60
N SER A 197 -10.39 0.55 -7.94
CA SER A 197 -8.97 0.76 -8.19
C SER A 197 -8.14 0.65 -6.91
N LEU A 198 -7.01 -0.07 -6.99
CA LEU A 198 -5.96 0.00 -5.96
C LEU A 198 -5.34 1.41 -5.96
N THR A 199 -5.03 1.95 -4.79
CA THR A 199 -4.26 3.18 -4.66
C THR A 199 -2.81 2.95 -5.02
N ALA A 200 -2.08 4.02 -5.38
CA ALA A 200 -0.64 3.98 -5.64
C ALA A 200 0.14 3.19 -4.57
N GLN A 201 -0.17 3.41 -3.29
CA GLN A 201 0.49 2.69 -2.21
C GLN A 201 0.17 1.19 -2.16
N GLU A 202 -1.07 0.81 -2.49
CA GLU A 202 -1.44 -0.60 -2.59
C GLU A 202 -0.71 -1.28 -3.75
N ILE A 203 -0.50 -0.58 -4.87
CA ILE A 203 0.37 -1.09 -5.94
C ILE A 203 1.80 -1.31 -5.40
N ARG A 204 2.35 -0.34 -4.66
CA ARG A 204 3.71 -0.43 -4.12
C ARG A 204 3.89 -1.61 -3.18
N VAL A 205 2.98 -1.81 -2.23
CA VAL A 205 3.03 -2.94 -1.30
C VAL A 205 2.97 -4.27 -2.05
N ALA A 206 2.26 -4.34 -3.18
CA ALA A 206 2.20 -5.55 -3.98
C ALA A 206 3.51 -5.84 -4.74
N LEU A 207 4.14 -4.81 -5.32
CA LEU A 207 5.30 -4.94 -6.23
C LEU A 207 6.66 -4.90 -5.53
N TYR A 208 6.80 -4.11 -4.47
CA TYR A 208 8.07 -3.90 -3.75
C TYR A 208 8.09 -4.65 -2.41
N ARG A 209 7.48 -5.84 -2.35
CA ARG A 209 7.45 -6.64 -1.12
C ARG A 209 8.87 -6.92 -0.63
N GLY A 210 9.05 -6.87 0.67
CA GLY A 210 10.33 -7.17 1.27
C GLY A 210 10.54 -6.45 2.60
N PRO A 211 11.76 -6.55 3.14
CA PRO A 211 12.13 -6.04 4.47
C PRO A 211 11.75 -4.57 4.72
N LEU A 212 11.89 -3.67 3.75
CA LEU A 212 11.52 -2.26 3.94
C LEU A 212 10.00 -2.06 4.07
N VAL A 213 9.18 -2.78 3.30
CA VAL A 213 7.72 -2.70 3.40
C VAL A 213 7.24 -3.24 4.76
N GLU A 214 7.90 -4.28 5.28
CA GLU A 214 7.66 -4.80 6.62
C GLU A 214 8.08 -3.80 7.71
N LEU A 215 9.24 -3.14 7.58
CA LEU A 215 9.63 -2.06 8.46
C LEU A 215 8.58 -0.93 8.48
N ILE A 216 8.09 -0.51 7.31
CA ILE A 216 7.03 0.52 7.22
C ILE A 216 5.77 0.07 7.95
N ARG A 217 5.40 -1.22 7.86
CA ARG A 217 4.27 -1.80 8.61
C ARG A 217 4.52 -1.74 10.12
N ASP A 218 5.71 -2.12 10.58
CA ASP A 218 6.07 -2.07 12.00
C ASP A 218 6.03 -0.64 12.56
N LEU A 219 6.58 0.33 11.83
CA LEU A 219 6.50 1.75 12.18
C LEU A 219 5.04 2.24 12.21
N ASN A 220 4.18 1.72 11.33
CA ASN A 220 2.76 2.05 11.31
C ASN A 220 2.02 1.59 12.57
N HIS A 221 2.53 0.59 13.29
CA HIS A 221 1.98 0.14 14.59
C HIS A 221 2.43 0.97 15.79
N ASN A 222 3.33 1.93 15.59
CA ASN A 222 3.77 2.81 16.67
C ASN A 222 2.59 3.55 17.32
N ALA A 223 2.45 3.45 18.64
CA ALA A 223 1.31 4.01 19.36
C ALA A 223 1.19 5.54 19.24
N ALA A 224 2.32 6.26 19.20
CA ALA A 224 2.30 7.71 19.02
C ALA A 224 1.88 8.09 17.59
N TRP A 225 2.34 7.34 16.59
CA TRP A 225 1.86 7.50 15.21
C TRP A 225 0.36 7.22 15.09
N ARG A 226 -0.15 6.13 15.66
CA ARG A 226 -1.60 5.84 15.73
C ARG A 226 -2.37 6.94 16.46
N HIS A 227 -1.78 7.57 17.47
CA HIS A 227 -2.41 8.71 18.15
C HIS A 227 -2.50 9.96 17.24
N LEU A 228 -1.47 10.21 16.42
CA LEU A 228 -1.46 11.33 15.48
C LEU A 228 -2.36 11.11 14.27
N PHE A 229 -2.29 9.92 13.66
CA PHE A 229 -3.01 9.58 12.43
C PHE A 229 -4.45 9.14 12.70
N GLY A 230 -4.67 8.28 13.69
CA GLY A 230 -5.95 7.65 13.98
C GLY A 230 -5.95 6.15 13.66
N ALA A 231 -7.12 5.64 13.27
CA ALA A 231 -7.30 4.24 12.87
C ALA A 231 -6.51 3.91 11.59
N ALA A 232 -6.15 2.64 11.42
CA ALA A 232 -5.50 2.16 10.20
C ALA A 232 -6.35 2.48 8.97
N HIS A 233 -5.71 3.03 7.93
CA HIS A 233 -6.41 3.53 6.76
C HIS A 233 -6.60 2.40 5.75
N LYS A 234 -7.84 2.11 5.34
CA LYS A 234 -8.18 0.93 4.50
C LYS A 234 -7.39 0.83 3.19
N LYS A 235 -6.99 1.97 2.64
CA LYS A 235 -6.19 2.09 1.41
C LYS A 235 -4.70 2.37 1.63
N LEU A 236 -4.21 2.07 2.84
CA LEU A 236 -2.80 2.17 3.24
C LEU A 236 -2.21 3.59 3.17
N LYS A 237 -3.03 4.64 3.31
CA LYS A 237 -2.53 6.03 3.25
C LYS A 237 -1.60 6.35 4.40
N ASP A 238 -1.84 5.75 5.56
CA ASP A 238 -0.95 5.82 6.71
C ASP A 238 0.42 5.19 6.43
N HIS A 239 0.47 4.02 5.79
CA HIS A 239 1.74 3.41 5.36
C HIS A 239 2.48 4.30 4.35
N GLU A 240 1.75 4.92 3.42
CA GLU A 240 2.34 5.85 2.45
C GLU A 240 2.99 7.06 3.15
N LEU A 241 2.35 7.62 4.18
CA LEU A 241 2.90 8.75 4.92
C LEU A 241 4.13 8.38 5.75
N VAL A 242 4.21 7.14 6.27
CA VAL A 242 5.43 6.61 6.89
C VAL A 242 6.54 6.50 5.84
N LEU A 243 6.26 5.87 4.69
CA LEU A 243 7.21 5.78 3.57
C LEU A 243 7.71 7.16 3.13
N ARG A 244 6.81 8.14 2.98
CA ARG A 244 7.15 9.52 2.64
C ARG A 244 8.04 10.14 3.70
N ALA A 245 7.77 9.96 4.99
CA ALA A 245 8.61 10.50 6.06
C ALA A 245 10.06 9.98 5.98
N LEU A 246 10.24 8.67 5.74
CA LEU A 246 11.57 8.07 5.57
C LEU A 246 12.28 8.63 4.34
N ALA A 247 11.60 8.65 3.20
CA ALA A 247 12.17 9.16 1.95
C ALA A 247 12.51 10.66 2.03
N MET A 248 11.68 11.46 2.70
CA MET A 248 11.94 12.90 2.90
C MET A 248 13.09 13.14 3.88
N ALA A 249 13.26 12.31 4.91
CA ALA A 249 14.41 12.40 5.80
C ALA A 249 15.72 12.19 5.01
N GLU A 250 15.71 11.30 4.03
CA GLU A 250 16.86 11.10 3.15
C GLU A 250 17.08 12.27 2.19
N VAL A 251 16.02 12.90 1.66
CA VAL A 251 16.14 14.14 0.88
C VAL A 251 16.88 15.21 1.69
N ILE A 252 16.52 15.37 2.96
CA ILE A 252 17.17 16.33 3.86
C ILE A 252 18.65 15.96 4.07
N ALA A 253 18.96 14.68 4.28
CA ALA A 253 20.34 14.20 4.42
C ALA A 253 21.19 14.43 3.17
N ARG A 254 20.63 14.19 1.97
CA ARG A 254 21.30 14.43 0.68
C ARG A 254 21.59 15.92 0.45
N LEU A 255 20.79 16.83 1.00
CA LEU A 255 21.03 18.27 0.93
C LEU A 255 22.06 18.77 1.95
N ASP A 256 22.18 18.13 3.11
CA ASP A 256 23.19 18.46 4.13
C ASP A 256 23.20 19.98 4.46
N GLY A 257 22.01 20.54 4.71
CA GLY A 257 21.80 21.95 5.00
C GLY A 257 21.99 22.92 3.82
N ARG A 258 22.38 22.45 2.63
CA ARG A 258 22.62 23.27 1.42
C ARG A 258 21.37 23.36 0.55
N TRP A 259 20.34 24.03 1.09
CA TRP A 259 19.02 24.17 0.47
C TRP A 259 19.00 24.91 -0.88
N ASP A 260 20.04 25.71 -1.17
CA ASP A 260 20.19 26.50 -2.39
C ASP A 260 21.08 25.82 -3.46
N ASP A 261 21.61 24.62 -3.18
CA ASP A 261 22.47 23.89 -4.12
C ASP A 261 21.61 23.14 -5.16
N GLU A 262 21.57 23.67 -6.39
CA GLU A 262 20.73 23.12 -7.46
C GLU A 262 21.17 21.71 -7.91
N GLU A 263 22.46 21.36 -7.82
CA GLU A 263 22.93 20.02 -8.19
C GLU A 263 22.45 18.97 -7.18
N LEU A 264 22.53 19.29 -5.88
CA LEU A 264 21.99 18.43 -4.84
C LEU A 264 20.46 18.34 -4.93
N ARG A 265 19.78 19.45 -5.17
CA ARG A 265 18.32 19.50 -5.40
C ARG A 265 17.88 18.67 -6.61
N LEU A 266 18.70 18.55 -7.65
CA LEU A 266 18.37 17.73 -8.81
C LEU A 266 18.46 16.22 -8.51
N ARG A 267 19.35 15.83 -7.58
CA ARG A 267 19.61 14.43 -7.22
C ARG A 267 18.78 13.95 -6.03
N ALA A 268 18.45 14.82 -5.09
CA ALA A 268 17.78 14.43 -3.85
C ALA A 268 16.30 14.08 -4.08
N TYR A 269 15.58 14.89 -4.85
CA TYR A 269 14.17 14.66 -5.19
C TYR A 269 13.88 15.03 -6.65
N LYS A 270 13.23 14.10 -7.37
CA LYS A 270 12.74 14.31 -8.73
C LYS A 270 11.23 14.00 -8.77
N PRO A 271 10.37 14.97 -9.13
CA PRO A 271 8.95 14.70 -9.29
C PRO A 271 8.68 13.74 -10.46
N PRO A 272 7.52 13.07 -10.47
CA PRO A 272 6.43 13.19 -9.48
C PRO A 272 6.66 12.36 -8.22
N MET A 273 5.87 12.64 -7.17
CA MET A 273 5.99 12.00 -5.85
C MET A 273 5.93 10.47 -5.95
N ALA A 274 5.00 9.93 -6.73
CA ALA A 274 4.88 8.48 -6.81
C ALA A 274 6.09 7.79 -7.44
N GLN A 275 6.73 8.38 -8.45
CA GLN A 275 7.97 7.83 -9.00
C GLN A 275 9.11 7.91 -7.98
N PHE A 276 9.20 9.04 -7.26
CA PHE A 276 10.19 9.19 -6.19
C PHE A 276 10.06 8.10 -5.12
N LEU A 277 8.84 7.80 -4.68
CA LEU A 277 8.59 6.73 -3.70
C LEU A 277 8.85 5.32 -4.27
N ASN A 278 8.53 5.09 -5.54
CA ASN A 278 8.87 3.84 -6.23
C ASN A 278 10.40 3.62 -6.23
N ASN A 279 11.16 4.66 -6.60
CA ASN A 279 12.61 4.60 -6.63
C ASN A 279 13.21 4.36 -5.23
N TYR A 280 12.65 5.00 -4.20
CA TYR A 280 13.08 4.76 -2.81
C TYR A 280 12.89 3.30 -2.39
N LEU A 281 11.75 2.68 -2.77
CA LEU A 281 11.48 1.27 -2.48
C LEU A 281 12.39 0.33 -3.29
N GLU A 282 12.73 0.69 -4.52
CA GLU A 282 13.67 -0.08 -5.34
C GLU A 282 15.09 -0.02 -4.76
N GLU A 283 15.55 1.17 -4.35
CA GLU A 283 16.89 1.41 -3.79
C GLU A 283 17.06 0.76 -2.41
N HIS A 284 16.04 0.84 -1.55
CA HIS A 284 16.15 0.42 -0.15
C HIS A 284 15.34 -0.83 0.20
N GLY A 285 14.81 -1.56 -0.79
CA GLY A 285 13.85 -2.66 -0.57
C GLY A 285 14.35 -3.74 0.40
N ASN A 286 15.65 -4.05 0.34
CA ASN A 286 16.34 -5.00 1.23
C ASN A 286 17.02 -4.32 2.43
N LEU A 287 16.58 -3.12 2.80
CA LEU A 287 17.16 -2.26 3.86
C LEU A 287 18.60 -1.80 3.55
N GLU A 288 18.98 -1.76 2.28
CA GLU A 288 20.28 -1.26 1.85
C GLU A 288 20.43 0.21 2.27
N GLY A 289 21.48 0.53 3.03
CA GLY A 289 21.68 1.89 3.54
C GLY A 289 20.75 2.33 4.68
N ILE A 290 19.86 1.46 5.18
CA ILE A 290 18.93 1.76 6.27
C ILE A 290 19.42 1.12 7.58
N ASP A 291 19.73 1.95 8.58
CA ASP A 291 19.90 1.49 9.97
C ASP A 291 18.52 1.38 10.63
N VAL A 292 18.02 0.14 10.74
CA VAL A 292 16.67 -0.16 11.22
C VAL A 292 16.44 0.34 12.65
N ASP A 293 17.40 0.13 13.55
CA ASP A 293 17.25 0.48 14.96
C ASP A 293 17.24 2.01 15.13
N LEU A 294 18.12 2.69 14.39
CA LEU A 294 18.21 4.15 14.38
C LEU A 294 16.94 4.78 13.83
N VAL A 295 16.48 4.33 12.65
CA VAL A 295 15.26 4.85 12.01
C VAL A 295 14.03 4.58 12.85
N THR A 296 13.91 3.39 13.43
CA THR A 296 12.78 3.03 14.32
C THR A 296 12.74 3.93 15.55
N THR A 297 13.89 4.16 16.18
CA THR A 297 14.00 5.04 17.34
C THR A 297 13.68 6.49 16.97
N ALA A 298 14.25 6.99 15.87
CA ALA A 298 14.02 8.33 15.37
C ALA A 298 12.55 8.59 15.03
N PHE A 299 11.89 7.64 14.36
CA PHE A 299 10.47 7.72 14.03
C PHE A 299 9.57 7.73 15.27
N ALA A 300 9.82 6.83 16.22
CA ALA A 300 9.07 6.75 17.46
C ALA A 300 9.19 8.05 18.29
N GLU A 301 10.40 8.57 18.41
CA GLU A 301 10.68 9.81 19.13
C GLU A 301 10.06 11.03 18.44
N SER A 302 10.14 11.10 17.10
CA SER A 302 9.46 12.13 16.31
C SER A 302 7.96 12.16 16.58
N CYS A 303 7.30 10.99 16.52
CA CYS A 303 5.87 10.88 16.76
C CYS A 303 5.53 11.27 18.21
N ARG A 304 6.29 10.78 19.20
CA ARG A 304 6.09 11.13 20.61
C ARG A 304 6.16 12.64 20.83
N LEU A 305 7.17 13.29 20.26
CA LEU A 305 7.37 14.72 20.46
C LEU A 305 6.26 15.57 19.80
N LEU A 306 5.75 15.15 18.64
CA LEU A 306 4.61 15.78 17.99
C LEU A 306 3.32 15.62 18.81
N VAL A 307 3.09 14.45 19.41
CA VAL A 307 1.97 14.20 20.33
C VAL A 307 2.08 15.10 21.56
N GLU A 308 3.26 15.23 22.17
CA GLU A 308 3.45 16.09 23.33
C GLU A 308 3.30 17.58 22.99
N ALA A 309 3.66 17.97 21.76
CA ALA A 309 3.58 19.35 21.32
C ALA A 309 2.11 19.79 21.13
N ASN A 310 1.30 18.98 20.44
CA ASN A 310 0.00 19.39 19.93
C ASN A 310 -1.08 18.29 19.97
N GLY A 311 -0.84 17.18 20.68
CA GLY A 311 -1.77 16.06 20.76
C GLY A 311 -2.07 15.47 19.38
N ARG A 312 -3.35 15.10 19.17
CA ARG A 312 -3.85 14.57 17.88
C ARG A 312 -3.74 15.56 16.71
N ASP A 313 -3.54 16.83 17.01
CA ASP A 313 -3.43 17.87 15.97
C ASP A 313 -1.98 18.10 15.55
N GLY A 314 -1.00 17.33 16.05
CA GLY A 314 0.43 17.50 15.73
C GLY A 314 0.74 17.43 14.23
N LEU A 315 -0.01 16.64 13.47
CA LEU A 315 0.17 16.48 12.01
C LEU A 315 -0.84 17.26 11.16
N LYS A 316 -1.78 17.98 11.78
CA LYS A 316 -2.84 18.67 11.05
C LYS A 316 -2.39 20.03 10.55
N PHE A 317 -2.82 20.39 9.34
CA PHE A 317 -2.72 21.73 8.80
C PHE A 317 -4.13 22.22 8.45
N ALA A 318 -4.47 23.45 8.84
CA ALA A 318 -5.82 24.00 8.70
C ALA A 318 -6.95 23.04 9.20
N GLY A 319 -6.67 22.30 10.28
CA GLY A 319 -7.62 21.39 10.93
C GLY A 319 -7.76 19.99 10.31
N ARG A 320 -6.97 19.65 9.29
CA ARG A 320 -7.01 18.33 8.62
C ARG A 320 -5.61 17.73 8.52
N LEU A 321 -5.51 16.40 8.43
CA LEU A 321 -4.23 15.77 8.06
C LEU A 321 -3.84 16.25 6.66
N ASN A 322 -2.57 16.65 6.48
CA ASN A 322 -2.07 17.17 5.21
C ASN A 322 -0.73 16.49 4.92
N ALA A 323 -0.64 15.76 3.80
CA ALA A 323 0.52 14.94 3.48
C ALA A 323 1.81 15.76 3.36
N ALA A 324 1.76 16.93 2.69
CA ALA A 324 2.91 17.80 2.56
C ALA A 324 3.37 18.40 3.91
N HIS A 325 2.44 18.73 4.80
CA HIS A 325 2.78 19.17 6.17
C HIS A 325 3.44 18.04 6.97
N ILE A 326 2.98 16.80 6.79
CA ILE A 326 3.54 15.61 7.42
C ILE A 326 4.95 15.33 6.88
N ASP A 327 5.16 15.39 5.56
CA ASP A 327 6.48 15.29 4.93
C ASP A 327 7.48 16.23 5.61
N ALA A 328 7.07 17.49 5.80
CA ALA A 328 7.91 18.53 6.38
C ALA A 328 8.22 18.31 7.86
N LEU A 329 7.21 18.02 8.69
CA LEU A 329 7.43 17.84 10.13
C LEU A 329 8.11 16.51 10.44
N LEU A 330 7.52 15.40 9.96
CA LEU A 330 7.96 14.07 10.32
C LEU A 330 9.27 13.71 9.63
N GLY A 331 9.44 14.07 8.35
CA GLY A 331 10.71 13.87 7.64
C GLY A 331 11.87 14.63 8.29
N THR A 332 11.64 15.88 8.72
CA THR A 332 12.67 16.68 9.40
C THR A 332 13.02 16.13 10.78
N LEU A 333 12.03 15.71 11.58
CA LEU A 333 12.31 15.13 12.90
C LEU A 333 12.99 13.76 12.80
N VAL A 334 12.57 12.90 11.86
CA VAL A 334 13.21 11.61 11.59
C VAL A 334 14.65 11.80 11.15
N TYR A 335 14.91 12.78 10.27
CA TYR A 335 16.26 13.18 9.91
C TYR A 335 17.07 13.60 11.14
N ALA A 336 16.56 14.57 11.91
CA ALA A 336 17.24 15.15 13.06
C ALA A 336 17.66 14.08 14.08
N PHE A 337 16.71 13.23 14.50
CA PHE A 337 17.01 12.18 15.47
C PHE A 337 17.92 11.09 14.92
N SER A 338 17.82 10.76 13.63
CA SER A 338 18.78 9.84 12.98
C SER A 338 20.21 10.40 12.94
N HIS A 339 20.38 11.73 12.96
CA HIS A 339 21.70 12.39 12.95
C HIS A 339 22.18 12.79 14.35
N GLY A 340 21.46 12.38 15.40
CA GLY A 340 21.82 12.66 16.79
C GLY A 340 21.50 14.08 17.27
N ASP A 341 20.69 14.83 16.53
CA ASP A 341 20.23 16.15 16.96
C ASP A 341 19.27 16.04 18.16
N THR A 342 19.38 17.00 19.08
CA THR A 342 18.43 17.12 20.19
C THR A 342 17.39 18.19 19.90
N VAL A 343 16.15 17.79 19.66
CA VAL A 343 15.02 18.71 19.43
C VAL A 343 14.12 18.74 20.66
N GLY A 344 14.02 19.90 21.32
CA GLY A 344 13.20 20.08 22.51
C GLY A 344 11.71 20.34 22.22
N LEU A 345 10.84 19.94 23.14
CA LEU A 345 9.37 20.12 23.04
C LEU A 345 8.93 21.55 22.72
N ASP A 346 9.50 22.54 23.43
CA ASP A 346 9.14 23.95 23.20
C ASP A 346 9.57 24.44 21.83
N ARG A 347 10.64 23.87 21.26
CA ARG A 347 11.08 24.17 19.91
C ARG A 347 10.07 23.64 18.90
N VAL A 348 9.60 22.39 19.05
CA VAL A 348 8.58 21.80 18.18
C VAL A 348 7.27 22.60 18.24
N LYS A 349 6.81 22.97 19.43
CA LYS A 349 5.59 23.81 19.59
C LYS A 349 5.71 25.14 18.85
N ARG A 350 6.85 25.83 18.99
CA ARG A 350 7.11 27.09 18.26
C ARG A 350 7.21 26.86 16.77
N ALA A 351 7.91 25.82 16.32
CA ALA A 351 8.07 25.51 14.91
C ALA A 351 6.71 25.26 14.25
N ILE A 352 5.86 24.42 14.83
CA ILE A 352 4.50 24.16 14.33
C ILE A 352 3.68 25.46 14.24
N ALA A 353 3.72 26.29 15.29
CA ALA A 353 3.01 27.56 15.30
C ALA A 353 3.53 28.52 14.21
N THR A 354 4.85 28.62 14.02
CA THR A 354 5.47 29.45 12.99
C THR A 354 5.07 28.98 11.59
N LEU A 355 5.20 27.69 11.31
CA LEU A 355 4.88 27.11 10.01
C LEU A 355 3.39 27.31 9.65
N ARG A 356 2.48 27.06 10.59
CA ARG A 356 1.03 27.25 10.39
C ARG A 356 0.60 28.69 10.14
N ASN A 357 1.39 29.66 10.58
CA ASN A 357 1.11 31.08 10.40
C ASN A 357 1.89 31.71 9.23
N SER A 358 2.73 30.93 8.53
CA SER A 358 3.49 31.41 7.38
C SER A 358 2.66 31.29 6.09
N ALA A 359 2.43 32.42 5.42
CA ALA A 359 1.75 32.46 4.13
C ALA A 359 2.54 31.70 3.06
N GLU A 360 3.86 31.88 3.05
CA GLU A 360 4.76 31.17 2.13
C GLU A 360 4.72 29.66 2.36
N TYR A 361 4.79 29.21 3.62
CA TYR A 361 4.67 27.79 3.96
C TYR A 361 3.32 27.21 3.56
N THR A 362 2.25 27.99 3.72
CA THR A 362 0.89 27.58 3.34
C THR A 362 0.82 27.25 1.86
N ASP A 363 1.47 28.04 0.99
CA ASP A 363 1.55 27.77 -0.44
C ASP A 363 2.29 26.45 -0.71
N TRP A 364 3.43 26.20 -0.05
CA TRP A 364 4.22 24.96 -0.20
C TRP A 364 3.49 23.67 0.19
N VAL A 365 2.51 23.73 1.11
CA VAL A 365 1.77 22.54 1.58
C VAL A 365 0.35 22.41 1.04
N SER A 366 -0.11 23.35 0.21
CA SER A 366 -1.49 23.38 -0.28
C SER A 366 -1.63 23.35 -1.80
N ARG A 367 -0.56 23.59 -2.57
CA ARG A 367 -0.61 23.66 -4.05
C ARG A 367 0.63 23.04 -4.68
N SER A 368 0.44 22.28 -5.76
CA SER A 368 1.53 21.67 -6.53
C SER A 368 2.56 21.03 -5.60
N THR A 369 2.06 20.27 -4.64
CA THR A 369 2.80 19.76 -3.49
C THR A 369 3.82 18.70 -3.88
N SER A 370 3.68 18.08 -5.05
CA SER A 370 4.70 17.23 -5.64
C SER A 370 5.81 18.01 -6.36
N HIS A 371 5.60 19.29 -6.68
CA HIS A 371 6.59 20.08 -7.43
C HIS A 371 7.86 20.26 -6.59
N ARG A 372 9.01 20.24 -7.28
CA ARG A 372 10.34 20.33 -6.67
C ARG A 372 10.45 21.51 -5.70
N ASP A 373 10.01 22.69 -6.13
CA ASP A 373 10.09 23.90 -5.31
C ASP A 373 9.21 23.82 -4.06
N SER A 374 8.02 23.23 -4.16
CA SER A 374 7.14 23.01 -3.01
C SER A 374 7.71 22.03 -2.01
N VAL A 375 8.42 20.99 -2.48
CA VAL A 375 9.12 20.02 -1.62
C VAL A 375 10.27 20.70 -0.89
N TYR A 376 11.17 21.37 -1.61
CA TYR A 376 12.29 22.03 -0.95
C TYR A 376 11.86 23.22 -0.08
N GLY A 377 10.85 23.98 -0.49
CA GLY A 377 10.31 25.09 0.28
C GLY A 377 9.72 24.65 1.61
N ARG A 378 8.91 23.57 1.63
CA ARG A 378 8.32 23.06 2.89
C ARG A 378 9.35 22.38 3.78
N LEU A 379 10.27 21.58 3.20
CA LEU A 379 11.29 20.89 3.98
C LEU A 379 12.30 21.90 4.55
N GLY A 380 12.74 22.88 3.77
CA GLY A 380 13.65 23.92 4.22
C GLY A 380 13.04 24.82 5.31
N SER A 381 11.76 25.17 5.18
CA SER A 381 11.03 25.89 6.23
C SER A 381 10.97 25.10 7.54
N ALA A 382 10.67 23.80 7.46
CA ALA A 382 10.61 22.94 8.64
C ALA A 382 12.01 22.72 9.26
N TYR A 383 13.03 22.50 8.43
CA TYR A 383 14.42 22.39 8.84
C TYR A 383 14.85 23.62 9.63
N ALA A 384 14.67 24.82 9.09
CA ALA A 384 15.02 26.07 9.77
C ALA A 384 14.28 26.24 11.11
N ALA A 385 13.00 25.84 11.18
CA ALA A 385 12.21 25.97 12.40
C ALA A 385 12.60 24.93 13.48
N LEU A 386 12.87 23.68 13.07
CA LEU A 386 13.05 22.54 13.97
C LEU A 386 14.50 22.28 14.38
N ILE A 387 15.47 22.58 13.51
CA ILE A 387 16.89 22.30 13.75
C ILE A 387 17.84 23.47 13.46
N GLY A 388 17.53 24.34 12.49
CA GLY A 388 18.38 25.48 12.07
C GLY A 388 18.50 26.69 12.98
#